data_AF-A0A9W6L8G9-F1
#
_entry.id   AF-A0A9W6L8G9-F1
#
_cell.length_a   1.000
_cell.length_b   1.000
_cell.length_c   1.000
_cell.angle_alpha   90.00
_cell.angle_beta   90.00
_cell.angle_gamma   90.00
#
_symmetry.space_group_name_H-M   'P 1'
#
loop_
_entity.id
_entity.type
_entity.pdbx_description
1 polymer ?
#
loop_
_entity_poly.entity_id
_entity_poly.type
_entity_poly.pdbx_seq_one_letter_code
_entity_poly.pdbx_strand_id
1 'polypeptide(L)' 'MALQVVGGAMGNMVCIHNIVAASATVGLAGMEGMLIRRNSVPLLLYGTVAGVMGLIYTYILFPGIF' A
#
# COMPACT_ATOMS: atom_id res chain seq x y z
N MET A 1 8.71 -7.32 -11.80
CA MET A 1 7.72 -8.09 -11.01
C MET A 1 7.68 -7.70 -9.52
N ALA A 2 8.81 -7.39 -8.87
CA ALA A 2 8.83 -6.96 -7.46
C ALA A 2 7.91 -5.75 -7.15
N LEU A 3 7.98 -4.68 -7.95
CA LEU A 3 7.15 -3.48 -7.74
C LEU A 3 5.63 -3.75 -7.92
N GLN A 4 5.28 -4.70 -8.80
CA GLN A 4 3.88 -5.07 -9.06
C GLN A 4 3.30 -5.90 -7.91
N VAL A 5 4.11 -6.78 -7.30
CA VAL A 5 3.73 -7.50 -6.07
C VAL A 5 3.55 -6.52 -4.90
N VAL A 6 4.43 -5.52 -4.77
CA VAL A 6 4.30 -4.46 -3.77
C VAL A 6 3.03 -3.64 -4.01
N GLY A 7 2.76 -3.24 -5.26
CA GLY A 7 1.52 -2.54 -5.62
C GLY A 7 0.25 -3.36 -5.33
N GLY A 8 0.26 -4.66 -5.64
CA GLY A 8 -0.83 -5.58 -5.33
C GLY A 8 -1.05 -5.76 -3.82
N ALA A 9 0.02 -5.93 -3.04
CA ALA A 9 -0.05 -6.02 -1.59
C ALA A 9 -0.58 -4.73 -0.95
N MET A 10 -0.18 -3.57 -1.46
CA MET A 10 -0.71 -2.27 -1.03
C MET A 10 -2.21 -2.14 -1.35
N GLY A 11 -2.65 -2.52 -2.55
CA GLY A 11 -4.07 -2.52 -2.90
C GLY A 11 -4.92 -3.38 -1.96
N ASN A 12 -4.39 -4.54 -1.55
CA ASN A 12 -5.08 -5.44 -0.63
C ASN A 12 -5.21 -4.86 0.80
N MET A 13 -4.32 -3.96 1.23
CA MET A 13 -4.44 -3.28 2.52
C MET A 13 -5.55 -2.20 2.56
N VAL A 14 -5.97 -1.68 1.40
CA VAL A 14 -6.98 -0.59 1.31
C VAL A 14 -8.35 -1.10 0.88
N CYS A 15 -8.43 -2.31 0.34
CA CYS A 15 -9.69 -2.91 -0.06
C CYS A 15 -10.70 -2.92 1.09
N ILE A 16 -11.90 -2.40 0.81
CA ILE A 16 -13.00 -2.27 1.79
C ILE A 16 -13.28 -3.62 2.47
N HIS A 17 -13.29 -4.73 1.73
CA HIS A 17 -13.53 -6.06 2.31
C HIS A 17 -12.50 -6.44 3.40
N ASN A 18 -11.24 -6.02 3.22
CA ASN A 18 -10.15 -6.35 4.14
C ASN A 18 -10.16 -5.41 5.35
N ILE A 19 -10.58 -4.16 5.14
CA ILE A 19 -10.79 -3.18 6.22
C ILE A 19 -12.00 -3.56 7.07
N VAL A 20 -13.09 -4.02 6.47
CA VAL A 20 -14.28 -4.55 7.17
C VAL A 20 -13.87 -5.75 8.02
N ALA A 21 -13.16 -6.71 7.43
CA ALA A 21 -12.65 -7.90 8.13
C ALA A 21 -11.72 -7.53 9.30
N ALA A 22 -10.79 -6.59 9.11
CA ALA A 22 -9.93 -6.09 10.17
C ALA A 22 -10.71 -5.34 11.25
N SER A 23 -11.68 -4.49 10.88
CA SER A 23 -12.49 -3.74 11.84
C SER A 23 -13.35 -4.67 12.71
N ALA A 24 -13.79 -5.81 12.16
CA ALA A 24 -14.52 -6.85 12.88
C ALA A 24 -13.64 -7.58 13.92
N THR A 25 -12.34 -7.77 13.67
CA THR A 25 -11.45 -8.44 14.64
C THR A 25 -11.05 -7.54 15.82
N VAL A 26 -10.96 -6.23 15.62
CA VAL A 26 -10.74 -5.24 16.69
C VAL A 26 -12.03 -4.71 17.32
N GLY A 27 -13.21 -5.14 16.85
CA GLY A 27 -14.50 -4.75 17.42
C GLY A 27 -14.93 -3.32 17.10
N LEU A 28 -14.34 -2.70 16.08
CA LEU A 28 -14.60 -1.32 15.67
C LEU A 28 -15.61 -1.27 14.52
N ALA A 29 -16.83 -1.77 14.75
CA ALA A 29 -17.90 -1.77 13.76
C ALA A 29 -18.44 -0.34 13.51
N GLY A 30 -18.59 0.04 12.23
CA GLY A 30 -19.14 1.36 11.84
C GLY A 30 -18.11 2.51 11.77
N MET A 31 -16.85 2.27 12.14
CA MET A 31 -15.75 3.24 11.99
C MET A 31 -14.82 2.96 10.81
N GLU A 32 -15.26 2.10 9.88
CA GLU A 32 -14.46 1.64 8.74
C GLU A 32 -13.91 2.79 7.93
N GLY A 33 -14.72 3.81 7.63
CA GLY A 33 -14.30 5.01 6.90
C GLY A 33 -13.20 5.81 7.61
N MET A 34 -13.22 5.89 8.94
CA MET A 34 -12.15 6.52 9.72
C MET A 34 -10.86 5.68 9.66
N LEU A 35 -11.01 4.35 9.68
CA LEU A 35 -9.93 3.40 9.51
C LEU A 35 -9.31 3.50 8.11
N ILE A 36 -10.11 3.60 7.04
CA ILE A 36 -9.62 3.85 5.65
C ILE A 36 -8.82 5.14 5.62
N ARG A 37 -9.36 6.24 6.16
CA ARG A 37 -8.69 7.54 6.14
C ARG A 37 -7.37 7.52 6.90
N ARG A 38 -7.31 6.79 8.01
CA ARG A 38 -6.11 6.68 8.84
C ARG A 38 -5.09 5.70 8.28
N ASN A 39 -5.54 4.66 7.56
CA ASN A 39 -4.69 3.67 6.90
C ASN A 39 -4.20 4.14 5.52
N SER A 40 -4.90 5.08 4.88
CA SER A 40 -4.47 5.69 3.61
C SER A 40 -3.20 6.54 3.77
N VAL A 41 -2.97 7.15 4.94
CA VAL A 41 -1.74 7.90 5.25
C VAL A 41 -0.48 7.00 5.28
N PRO A 42 -0.42 5.90 6.06
CA PRO A 42 0.73 4.99 6.04
C PRO A 42 0.88 4.28 4.69
N LEU A 43 -0.22 3.99 3.99
CA LEU A 43 -0.16 3.46 2.63
C LEU A 43 0.53 4.43 1.67
N LEU A 44 0.14 5.71 1.70
CA LEU A 44 0.76 6.73 0.86
C LEU A 44 2.24 6.89 1.21
N LEU A 45 2.59 7.00 2.49
CA LEU A 45 3.99 7.09 2.92
C LEU A 45 4.81 5.88 2.46
N TYR A 46 4.35 4.67 2.76
CA TYR A 46 5.04 3.43 2.40
C TYR A 46 5.13 3.25 0.88
N GLY A 47 4.05 3.54 0.16
CA GLY A 47 4.00 3.48 -1.30
C GLY A 47 4.91 4.50 -1.97
N THR A 48 5.03 5.70 -1.41
CA THR A 48 5.95 6.72 -1.92
C THR A 48 7.41 6.26 -1.74
N VAL A 49 7.75 5.71 -0.57
CA VAL A 49 9.10 5.19 -0.30
C VAL A 49 9.43 4.00 -1.22
N ALA A 50 8.51 3.04 -1.37
CA ALA A 50 8.69 1.89 -2.25
C ALA A 50 8.78 2.29 -3.74
N GLY A 51 7.99 3.28 -4.17
CA GLY A 51 8.04 3.85 -5.51
C GLY A 51 9.36 4.57 -5.81
N VAL A 52 9.85 5.37 -4.86
CA VAL A 52 11.15 6.05 -4.96
C VAL A 52 12.30 5.04 -4.98
N MET A 53 12.26 4.01 -4.14
CA MET A 53 13.22 2.90 -4.17
C MET A 53 13.21 2.18 -5.53
N GLY A 54 12.02 1.90 -6.09
CA GLY A 54 11.89 1.30 -7.41
C GLY A 54 12.45 2.19 -8.53
N LEU A 55 12.19 3.50 -8.47
CA LEU A 55 12.75 4.49 -9.39
C LEU A 55 14.28 4.52 -9.33
N ILE A 56 14.85 4.58 -8.13
CA ILE A 56 16.30 4.54 -7.90
C ILE A 56 16.89 3.24 -8.46
N TYR A 57 16.25 2.11 -8.19
CA TYR A 57 16.73 0.80 -8.66
C TYR A 57 16.75 0.72 -10.19
N THR A 58 15.71 1.24 -10.85
CA THR A 58 15.65 1.29 -12.31
C THR A 58 16.64 2.29 -12.90
N TYR A 59 16.71 3.52 -12.39
CA TYR A 59 17.53 4.58 -12.98
C TYR A 59 19.03 4.50 -12.65
N ILE A 60 19.41 3.99 -11.47
CA ILE A 60 20.81 3.96 -11.04
C ILE A 60 21.46 2.60 -11.31
N LEU A 61 20.74 1.49 -11.11
CA LEU A 61 21.33 0.15 -11.21
C LEU A 61 21.25 -0.44 -12.63
N PHE A 62 20.21 -0.09 -13.42
CA PHE A 62 20.04 -0.53 -14.80
C PHE A 62 19.69 0.62 -15.76
N PRO A 63 20.58 1.63 -15.91
CA PRO A 63 20.31 2.84 -16.70
C PRO A 63 20.15 2.64 -18.22
N GLY A 64 20.13 1.40 -18.73
CA GLY A 64 20.11 1.12 -20.17
C GLY A 64 19.39 -0.17 -20.58
N ILE A 65 18.46 -0.66 -19.75
CA ILE A 65 17.65 -1.87 -20.05
C ILE A 65 16.26 -1.52 -20.62
N PHE A 66 15.90 -0.23 -20.69
CA PHE A 66 14.67 0.27 -21.30
C PHE A 66 14.98 1.24 -22.45
#